data_AF-A0A7C0YJF1-F1
#
_entry.id   AF-A0A7C0YJF1-F1
#
_cell.length_a   1.000
_cell.length_b   1.000
_cell.length_c   1.000
_cell.angle_alpha   90.00
_cell.angle_beta   90.00
_cell.angle_gamma   90.00
#
_symmetry.space_group_name_H-M   'P 1'
#
loop_
_entity.id
_entity.type
_entity.pdbx_description
1 polymer ?
#
loop_
_entity_poly.entity_id
_entity_poly.type
_entity_poly.pdbx_seq_one_letter_code
_entity_poly.pdbx_strand_id
1 'polypeptide(L)'
;MDSPDKHPSPERDRRGNRFYLFTIIIFTISLAYLSYLILRPFLSAIAWAIVLTVVFYPVYAYLRRFVRWKSLASLITLIIVIAMIVGPFSYLTVNLTSELKNFAEYLNTQGIGKVDEWLRSPQAVWIQERVQSVFNIRDFDIARIISENISKIGKVILGNITTGVANVFTVIINFFLMIFALFFLLKDAPDFMGRIRDYMPFSQEQKRRLESQIKDMVISTIYGGVIVALIQGVLGGITFFFLGLESPVLLGTAIGFMSF
;
A
#
# COMPACT_ATOMS: atom_id res chain seq x y z
N MET A 1 -54.40 -60.55 32.07
CA MET A 1 -53.65 -60.21 30.84
C MET A 1 -53.87 -58.75 30.60
N ASP A 2 -52.98 -57.92 31.13
CA ASP A 2 -53.01 -56.46 30.96
C ASP A 2 -51.57 -56.03 30.66
N SER A 3 -51.37 -55.35 29.53
CA SER A 3 -50.07 -54.87 29.07
C SER A 3 -50.24 -53.40 28.72
N PRO A 4 -49.61 -52.46 29.47
CA PRO A 4 -49.80 -51.05 29.21
C PRO A 4 -48.95 -50.58 28.02
N ASP A 5 -49.63 -49.99 27.04
CA ASP A 5 -49.06 -49.28 25.90
C ASP A 5 -48.08 -48.18 26.38
N LYS A 6 -46.80 -48.34 26.00
CA LYS A 6 -45.77 -47.31 26.21
C LYS A 6 -45.84 -46.31 25.07
N HIS A 7 -46.50 -45.17 25.30
CA HIS A 7 -46.30 -43.99 24.46
C HIS A 7 -44.82 -43.55 24.50
N PRO A 8 -44.14 -43.40 23.35
CA PRO A 8 -42.78 -42.86 23.32
C PRO A 8 -42.81 -41.36 23.63
N SER A 9 -41.99 -40.94 24.60
CA SER A 9 -41.90 -39.57 25.07
C SER A 9 -41.21 -38.64 24.05
N PRO A 10 -41.71 -37.40 23.82
CA PRO A 10 -41.20 -36.46 22.80
C PRO A 10 -39.84 -35.81 23.13
N GLU A 11 -39.19 -36.19 24.23
CA GLU A 11 -37.94 -35.56 24.68
C GLU A 11 -36.70 -36.03 23.89
N ARG A 12 -36.76 -37.21 23.25
CA ARG A 12 -35.60 -37.82 22.58
C ARG A 12 -35.23 -37.10 21.27
N ASP A 13 -36.20 -36.48 20.59
CA ASP A 13 -35.99 -35.79 19.31
C ASP A 13 -35.35 -34.39 19.46
N ARG A 14 -35.62 -33.69 20.57
CA ARG A 14 -35.05 -32.35 20.81
C ARG A 14 -33.54 -32.39 21.08
N ARG A 15 -33.02 -33.46 21.68
CA ARG A 15 -31.56 -33.63 21.89
C ARG A 15 -30.82 -33.90 20.58
N GLY A 16 -31.41 -34.70 19.68
CA GLY A 16 -30.86 -34.97 18.34
C GLY A 16 -30.72 -33.71 17.49
N ASN A 17 -31.75 -32.85 17.47
CA ASN A 17 -31.70 -31.58 16.74
C ASN A 17 -30.68 -30.60 17.31
N ARG A 18 -30.52 -30.52 18.64
CA ARG A 18 -29.50 -29.65 19.25
C ARG A 18 -28.08 -30.11 18.95
N PHE A 19 -27.83 -31.42 18.95
CA PHE A 19 -26.52 -31.98 18.59
C PHE A 19 -26.21 -31.81 17.10
N TYR A 20 -27.21 -31.98 16.23
CA TYR A 20 -27.08 -31.74 14.80
C TYR A 20 -26.81 -30.27 14.48
N LEU A 21 -27.57 -29.35 15.08
CA LEU A 21 -27.34 -27.90 14.94
C LEU A 21 -25.96 -27.49 15.44
N PHE A 22 -25.53 -28.00 16.61
CA PHE A 22 -24.20 -27.73 17.15
C PHE A 22 -23.09 -28.22 16.23
N THR A 23 -23.24 -29.42 15.65
CA THR A 23 -22.29 -29.99 14.69
C THR A 23 -22.21 -29.16 13.41
N ILE A 24 -23.35 -28.73 12.86
CA ILE A 24 -23.39 -27.86 11.67
C ILE A 24 -22.73 -26.51 11.96
N ILE A 25 -22.98 -25.91 13.13
CA ILE A 25 -22.38 -24.63 13.50
C ILE A 25 -20.86 -24.77 13.61
N ILE A 26 -20.36 -25.81 14.29
CA ILE A 26 -18.92 -26.06 14.40
C ILE A 26 -18.30 -26.29 13.03
N PHE A 27 -18.94 -27.10 12.19
CA PHE A 27 -18.45 -27.38 10.84
C PHE A 27 -18.42 -26.11 9.98
N THR A 28 -19.49 -25.31 10.03
CA THR A 28 -19.58 -24.03 9.31
C THR A 28 -18.51 -23.04 9.77
N ILE A 29 -18.31 -22.90 11.09
CA ILE A 29 -17.26 -22.04 11.65
C ILE A 29 -15.88 -22.53 11.24
N SER A 30 -15.64 -23.85 11.28
CA SER A 30 -14.37 -24.45 10.88
C SER A 30 -14.08 -24.23 9.40
N LEU A 31 -15.10 -24.39 8.54
CA LEU A 31 -14.99 -24.16 7.10
C LEU A 31 -14.77 -22.67 6.79
N ALA A 32 -15.47 -21.79 7.50
CA ALA A 32 -15.27 -20.34 7.41
C ALA A 32 -13.86 -19.94 7.86
N TYR A 33 -13.34 -20.53 8.94
CA TYR A 33 -11.99 -20.28 9.43
C TYR A 33 -10.92 -20.76 8.45
N LEU A 34 -11.07 -21.96 7.87
CA LEU A 34 -10.18 -22.46 6.83
C LEU A 34 -10.21 -21.59 5.58
N SER A 35 -11.40 -21.18 5.15
CA SER A 35 -11.57 -20.25 4.04
C SER A 35 -10.88 -18.92 4.32
N TYR A 36 -11.04 -18.36 5.53
CA TYR A 36 -10.34 -17.15 5.95
C TYR A 36 -8.82 -17.31 5.91
N LEU A 37 -8.28 -18.44 6.36
CA LEU A 37 -6.83 -18.69 6.37
C LEU A 37 -6.25 -18.71 4.95
N ILE A 38 -7.00 -19.26 3.99
CA ILE A 38 -6.65 -19.29 2.57
C ILE A 38 -6.80 -17.88 1.96
N LEU A 39 -7.84 -17.12 2.31
CA LEU A 39 -8.06 -15.78 1.79
C LEU A 39 -7.15 -14.71 2.41
N ARG A 40 -6.64 -14.93 3.62
CA ARG A 40 -5.81 -13.99 4.40
C ARG A 40 -4.73 -13.28 3.58
N PRO A 41 -3.88 -13.96 2.79
CA PRO A 41 -2.86 -13.28 1.99
C PRO A 41 -3.44 -12.34 0.92
N PHE A 42 -4.66 -12.61 0.43
CA PHE A 42 -5.32 -11.86 -0.64
C PHE A 42 -6.18 -10.70 -0.14
N LEU A 43 -6.52 -10.66 1.15
CA LEU A 43 -7.35 -9.61 1.73
C LEU A 43 -6.75 -8.22 1.52
N SER A 44 -5.43 -8.09 1.59
CA SER A 44 -4.73 -6.82 1.31
C SER A 44 -4.96 -6.36 -0.13
N ALA A 45 -4.80 -7.26 -1.10
CA ALA A 45 -5.02 -6.97 -2.51
C ALA A 45 -6.49 -6.58 -2.80
N ILE A 46 -7.44 -7.28 -2.19
CA ILE A 46 -8.87 -6.99 -2.32
C ILE A 46 -9.22 -5.63 -1.68
N ALA A 47 -8.66 -5.33 -0.50
CA ALA A 47 -8.88 -4.05 0.18
C ALA A 47 -8.39 -2.88 -0.69
N TRP A 48 -7.19 -2.97 -1.25
CA TRP A 48 -6.67 -1.98 -2.18
C TRP A 48 -7.52 -1.87 -3.46
N ALA A 49 -8.01 -2.99 -3.99
CA ALA A 49 -8.92 -2.99 -5.12
C ALA A 49 -10.24 -2.26 -4.81
N ILE A 50 -10.80 -2.43 -3.61
CA ILE A 50 -12.00 -1.71 -3.16
C ILE A 50 -11.72 -0.20 -3.06
N VAL A 51 -10.62 0.20 -2.43
CA VAL A 51 -10.20 1.61 -2.31
C VAL A 51 -10.06 2.23 -3.71
N LEU A 52 -9.31 1.59 -4.60
CA LEU A 52 -9.13 2.05 -5.98
C LEU A 52 -10.45 2.07 -6.75
N THR A 53 -11.33 1.09 -6.53
CA THR A 53 -12.67 1.10 -7.15
C THR A 53 -13.43 2.35 -6.75
N VAL A 54 -13.46 2.72 -5.46
CA VAL A 54 -14.17 3.91 -4.97
C VAL A 54 -13.58 5.19 -5.58
N VAL A 55 -12.25 5.30 -5.63
CA VAL A 55 -11.52 6.47 -6.16
C VAL A 55 -11.71 6.62 -7.67
N PHE A 56 -11.63 5.52 -8.43
CA PHE A 56 -11.68 5.53 -9.90
C PHE A 56 -13.06 5.23 -10.48
N TYR A 57 -14.07 4.95 -9.64
CA TYR A 57 -15.46 4.84 -10.07
C TYR A 57 -15.96 6.04 -10.90
N PRO A 58 -15.67 7.32 -10.58
CA PRO A 58 -16.09 8.44 -11.43
C PRO A 58 -15.52 8.35 -12.85
N VAL A 59 -14.28 7.87 -13.01
CA VAL A 59 -13.65 7.66 -14.32
C VAL A 59 -14.39 6.57 -15.08
N TYR A 60 -14.67 5.44 -14.44
CA TYR A 60 -15.48 4.36 -15.02
C TYR A 60 -16.88 4.83 -15.42
N ALA A 61 -17.57 5.57 -14.54
CA ALA A 61 -18.91 6.09 -14.78
C ALA A 61 -18.95 7.11 -15.92
N TYR A 62 -17.92 7.96 -16.05
CA TYR A 62 -17.76 8.85 -17.19
C TYR A 62 -17.57 8.06 -18.47
N LEU A 63 -16.70 7.06 -18.47
CA LEU A 63 -16.40 6.23 -19.63
C LEU A 63 -17.60 5.39 -20.08
N ARG A 64 -18.44 4.95 -19.14
CA ARG A 64 -19.72 4.26 -19.41
C ARG A 64 -20.71 5.10 -20.21
N ARG A 65 -20.55 6.43 -20.28
CA ARG A 65 -21.36 7.30 -21.15
C ARG A 65 -20.96 7.17 -22.63
N PHE A 66 -19.71 6.82 -22.92
CA PHE A 66 -19.18 6.66 -24.28
C PHE A 66 -19.09 5.20 -24.72
N VAL A 67 -18.86 4.28 -23.78
CA VAL A 67 -18.64 2.86 -24.05
C VAL A 67 -19.84 2.02 -23.60
N ARG A 68 -20.51 1.41 -24.57
CA ARG A 68 -21.73 0.61 -24.33
C ARG A 68 -21.50 -0.65 -23.49
N TRP A 69 -20.30 -1.26 -23.55
CA TRP A 69 -20.00 -2.54 -22.90
C TRP A 69 -19.33 -2.34 -21.53
N LYS A 70 -19.89 -2.96 -20.47
CA LYS A 70 -19.37 -2.84 -19.09
C LYS A 70 -17.90 -3.27 -19.00
N SER A 71 -17.56 -4.40 -19.62
CA SER A 71 -16.19 -4.97 -19.60
C SER A 71 -15.15 -4.06 -20.26
N LEU A 72 -15.49 -3.44 -21.40
CA LEU A 72 -14.58 -2.50 -22.09
C LEU A 72 -14.35 -1.24 -21.26
N ALA A 73 -15.40 -0.67 -20.68
CA ALA A 73 -15.26 0.51 -19.82
C ALA A 73 -14.40 0.21 -18.58
N SER A 74 -14.57 -0.97 -17.97
CA SER A 74 -13.75 -1.41 -16.84
C SER A 74 -12.29 -1.63 -17.26
N LEU A 75 -12.05 -2.28 -18.40
CA LEU A 75 -10.71 -2.52 -18.93
C LEU A 75 -9.95 -1.21 -19.21
N ILE A 76 -10.59 -0.24 -19.83
CA ILE A 76 -9.94 1.05 -20.10
C ILE A 76 -9.63 1.79 -18.79
N THR A 77 -10.57 1.78 -17.84
CA THR A 77 -10.32 2.37 -16.50
C THR A 77 -9.15 1.67 -15.81
N LEU A 78 -9.07 0.35 -15.91
CA LEU A 78 -7.98 -0.45 -15.38
C LEU A 78 -6.63 -0.06 -15.99
N ILE A 79 -6.57 0.12 -17.31
CA ILE A 79 -5.36 0.57 -18.00
C ILE A 79 -4.93 1.96 -17.51
N ILE A 80 -5.88 2.88 -17.31
CA ILE A 80 -5.60 4.22 -16.75
C ILE A 80 -5.00 4.11 -15.35
N VAL A 81 -5.60 3.27 -14.48
CA VAL A 81 -5.08 3.04 -13.11
C VAL A 81 -3.68 2.45 -13.15
N ILE A 82 -3.44 1.44 -14.00
CA ILE A 82 -2.12 0.82 -14.16
C ILE A 82 -1.10 1.84 -14.64
N ALA A 83 -1.43 2.65 -15.65
CA ALA A 83 -0.53 3.68 -16.16
C ALA A 83 -0.20 4.73 -15.08
N MET A 84 -1.18 5.13 -14.27
CA MET A 84 -1.01 6.10 -13.19
C MET A 84 -0.14 5.58 -12.04
N ILE A 85 -0.18 4.28 -11.74
CA ILE A 85 0.64 3.65 -10.69
C ILE A 85 2.02 3.29 -11.23
N VAL A 86 2.09 2.56 -12.34
CA VAL A 86 3.33 2.01 -12.89
C VAL A 86 4.21 3.08 -13.53
N GLY A 87 3.61 4.10 -14.16
CA GLY A 87 4.35 5.17 -14.84
C GLY A 87 5.38 5.86 -13.92
N PRO A 88 4.94 6.48 -12.82
CA PRO A 88 5.84 7.13 -11.87
C PRO A 88 6.86 6.18 -11.23
N PHE A 89 6.44 4.96 -10.86
CA PHE A 89 7.33 3.95 -10.27
C PHE A 89 8.44 3.51 -11.24
N SER A 90 8.09 3.35 -12.52
CA SER A 90 9.05 2.97 -13.56
C SER A 90 10.08 4.08 -13.79
N TYR A 91 9.64 5.34 -13.83
CA TYR A 91 10.52 6.50 -13.91
C TYR A 91 11.49 6.54 -12.73
N LEU A 92 10.99 6.35 -11.50
CA LEU A 92 11.83 6.34 -10.31
C LEU A 92 12.86 5.21 -10.36
N THR A 93 12.44 3.99 -10.72
CA THR A 93 13.32 2.81 -10.74
C THR A 93 14.46 2.94 -11.73
N VAL A 94 14.17 3.42 -12.96
CA VAL A 94 15.17 3.57 -14.02
C VAL A 94 16.22 4.62 -13.64
N ASN A 95 15.75 5.81 -13.23
CA ASN A 95 16.66 6.91 -12.91
C ASN A 95 17.45 6.65 -11.61
N LEU A 96 16.81 6.02 -10.61
CA LEU A 96 17.48 5.66 -9.36
C LEU A 96 18.55 4.59 -9.59
N THR A 97 18.31 3.62 -10.47
CA THR A 97 19.31 2.59 -10.79
C THR A 97 20.52 3.19 -11.50
N SER A 98 20.33 4.13 -12.43
CA SER A 98 21.46 4.83 -13.08
C SER A 98 22.24 5.68 -12.08
N GLU A 99 21.56 6.40 -11.19
CA GLU A 99 22.22 7.23 -10.19
C GLU A 99 22.90 6.41 -9.11
N LEU A 100 22.31 5.32 -8.65
CA LEU A 100 22.93 4.43 -7.69
C LEU A 100 24.18 3.76 -8.27
N LYS A 101 24.20 3.45 -9.58
CA LYS A 101 25.42 2.94 -10.24
C LYS A 101 26.50 4.02 -10.31
N ASN A 102 26.14 5.23 -10.72
CA ASN A 102 27.07 6.37 -10.76
C ASN A 102 27.59 6.71 -9.36
N PHE A 103 26.73 6.67 -8.34
CA PHE A 103 27.08 6.89 -6.94
C PHE A 103 27.93 5.76 -6.36
N ALA A 104 27.63 4.50 -6.68
CA ALA A 104 28.44 3.35 -6.26
C ALA A 104 29.82 3.39 -6.93
N GLU A 105 29.90 3.73 -8.21
CA GLU A 105 31.16 3.89 -8.94
C GLU A 105 31.95 5.11 -8.43
N TYR A 106 31.27 6.22 -8.13
CA TYR A 106 31.82 7.40 -7.48
C TYR A 106 32.35 7.09 -6.07
N LEU A 107 31.63 6.30 -5.27
CA LEU A 107 32.09 5.88 -3.95
C LEU A 107 33.31 4.94 -4.03
N ASN A 108 33.34 4.06 -5.03
CA ASN A 108 34.41 3.09 -5.21
C ASN A 108 35.69 3.71 -5.83
N THR A 109 35.55 4.81 -6.59
CA THR A 109 36.67 5.48 -7.29
C THR A 109 37.12 6.80 -6.64
N GLN A 110 36.22 7.55 -5.99
CA GLN A 110 36.49 8.90 -5.43
C GLN A 110 35.88 9.16 -4.04
N GLY A 111 35.04 8.26 -3.51
CA GLY A 111 34.18 8.50 -2.34
C GLY A 111 34.91 8.80 -1.04
N ILE A 112 36.10 8.24 -0.84
CA ILE A 112 36.90 8.54 0.34
C ILE A 112 37.55 9.93 0.22
N GLY A 113 37.94 10.35 -0.99
CA GLY A 113 38.65 11.62 -1.22
C GLY A 113 37.75 12.85 -1.20
N LYS A 114 36.56 12.80 -1.83
CA LYS A 114 35.65 13.96 -1.89
C LYS A 114 34.76 14.12 -0.66
N VAL A 115 34.48 13.04 0.08
CA VAL A 115 33.87 13.17 1.41
C VAL A 115 34.83 13.92 2.33
N ASP A 116 36.13 13.60 2.29
CA ASP A 116 37.17 14.32 3.04
C ASP A 116 37.31 15.79 2.60
N GLU A 117 37.11 16.08 1.31
CA GLU A 117 37.10 17.45 0.77
C GLU A 117 35.83 18.25 1.16
N TRP A 118 34.64 17.63 1.13
CA TRP A 118 33.39 18.24 1.57
C TRP A 118 33.34 18.45 3.09
N LEU A 119 33.92 17.54 3.87
CA LEU A 119 34.12 17.68 5.32
C LEU A 119 35.00 18.88 5.68
N ARG A 120 35.93 19.27 4.79
CA ARG A 120 36.77 20.47 4.93
C ARG A 120 36.11 21.72 4.35
N SER A 121 34.92 21.63 3.76
CA SER A 121 34.23 22.78 3.19
C SER A 121 33.71 23.74 4.28
N PRO A 122 33.63 25.06 4.00
CA PRO A 122 33.16 26.05 4.98
C PRO A 122 31.76 25.75 5.53
N GLN A 123 30.92 25.08 4.73
CA GLN A 123 29.56 24.70 5.11
C GLN A 123 29.54 23.57 6.13
N ALA A 124 30.40 22.56 5.98
CA ALA A 124 30.51 21.45 6.93
C ALA A 124 31.10 21.90 8.27
N VAL A 125 32.12 22.77 8.22
CA VAL A 125 32.72 23.39 9.42
C VAL A 125 31.70 24.25 10.16
N TRP A 126 30.88 25.04 9.46
CA TRP A 126 29.81 25.82 10.06
C TRP A 126 28.76 24.95 10.76
N ILE A 127 28.35 23.83 10.14
CA ILE A 127 27.44 22.86 10.76
C ILE A 127 28.08 22.24 12.02
N GLN A 128 29.36 21.86 11.95
CA GLN A 128 30.09 21.27 13.07
C GLN A 128 30.19 22.23 14.25
N GLU A 129 30.60 23.48 14.02
CA GLU A 129 30.67 24.52 15.06
C GLU A 129 29.29 24.84 15.65
N ARG A 130 28.23 24.84 14.83
CA ARG A 130 26.87 25.08 15.31
C ARG A 130 26.35 23.93 16.17
N VAL A 131 26.65 22.68 15.80
CA VAL A 131 26.27 21.51 16.60
C VAL A 131 27.08 21.44 17.90
N GLN A 132 28.39 21.70 17.84
CA GLN A 132 29.25 21.70 19.03
C GLN A 132 28.85 22.81 20.02
N SER A 133 28.50 24.01 19.53
CA SER A 133 28.06 25.12 20.38
C SER A 133 26.67 24.93 20.99
N VAL A 134 25.74 24.27 20.29
CA VAL A 134 24.37 24.02 20.77
C VAL A 134 24.30 22.81 21.71
N PHE A 135 25.07 21.75 21.44
CA PHE A 135 24.99 20.48 22.18
C PHE A 135 26.18 20.25 23.14
N ASN A 136 27.18 21.13 23.15
CA ASN A 136 28.37 21.07 24.02
C ASN A 136 29.18 19.75 23.91
N ILE A 137 29.14 19.11 22.73
CA ILE A 137 29.85 17.86 22.43
C ILE A 137 31.21 18.21 21.83
N ARG A 138 32.28 18.14 22.62
CA ARG A 138 33.65 18.52 22.18
C ARG A 138 34.27 17.59 21.13
N ASP A 139 33.83 16.34 21.06
CA ASP A 139 34.40 15.30 20.18
C ASP A 139 33.48 14.95 18.99
N PHE A 140 32.62 15.89 18.57
CA PHE A 140 31.75 15.66 17.42
C PHE A 140 32.56 15.76 16.12
N ASP A 141 33.02 14.61 15.64
CA ASP A 141 33.72 14.45 14.37
C ASP A 141 32.80 13.83 13.31
N ILE A 142 32.25 14.69 12.48
CA ILE A 142 31.35 14.33 11.38
C ILE A 142 32.06 13.38 10.40
N ALA A 143 33.38 13.53 10.22
CA ALA A 143 34.16 12.71 9.29
C ALA A 143 34.19 11.25 9.73
N ARG A 144 34.39 11.02 11.03
CA ARG A 144 34.43 9.69 11.62
C ARG A 144 33.05 9.03 11.62
N ILE A 145 31.99 9.79 11.94
CA ILE A 145 30.61 9.29 11.91
C ILE A 145 30.21 8.91 10.48
N ILE A 146 30.53 9.73 9.47
CA ILE A 146 30.21 9.42 8.09
C ILE A 146 31.01 8.21 7.60
N SER A 147 32.34 8.18 7.78
CA SER A 147 33.19 7.10 7.28
C SER A 147 32.88 5.73 7.92
N GLU A 148 32.63 5.67 9.23
CA GLU A 148 32.29 4.41 9.93
C GLU A 148 30.87 3.91 9.59
N ASN A 149 29.94 4.80 9.25
CA ASN A 149 28.55 4.44 8.98
C ASN A 149 28.22 4.30 7.48
N ILE A 150 28.96 4.93 6.56
CA ILE A 150 28.69 4.83 5.12
C ILE A 150 28.86 3.40 4.60
N SER A 151 29.84 2.67 5.14
CA SER A 151 30.06 1.25 4.83
C SER A 151 28.95 0.36 5.39
N LYS A 152 28.35 0.71 6.53
CA LYS A 152 27.20 0.04 7.12
C LYS A 152 25.91 0.35 6.35
N ILE A 153 25.69 1.61 5.97
CA ILE A 153 24.56 2.05 5.13
C ILE A 153 24.62 1.34 3.77
N GLY A 154 25.79 1.29 3.13
CA GLY A 154 26.00 0.56 1.87
C GLY A 154 25.70 -0.94 2.00
N LYS A 155 26.15 -1.59 3.08
CA LYS A 155 25.84 -3.00 3.35
C LYS A 155 24.37 -3.26 3.68
N VAL A 156 23.68 -2.35 4.36
CA VAL A 156 22.24 -2.46 4.65
C VAL A 156 21.41 -2.27 3.37
N ILE A 157 21.77 -1.31 2.53
CA ILE A 157 21.14 -1.10 1.22
C ILE A 157 21.34 -2.35 0.35
N LEU A 158 22.57 -2.87 0.23
CA LEU A 158 22.88 -4.05 -0.57
C LEU A 158 22.30 -5.36 0.00
N GLY A 159 22.32 -5.52 1.33
CA GLY A 159 21.80 -6.71 2.02
C GLY A 159 20.27 -6.79 2.03
N ASN A 160 19.57 -5.65 1.99
CA ASN A 160 18.12 -5.62 1.85
C ASN A 160 17.65 -5.79 0.39
N ILE A 161 18.53 -5.57 -0.59
CA ILE A 161 18.21 -5.83 -2.00
C ILE A 161 18.02 -7.34 -2.25
N THR A 162 18.85 -8.21 -1.66
CA THR A 162 18.74 -9.67 -1.84
C THR A 162 17.53 -10.28 -1.13
N THR A 163 17.15 -9.79 0.06
CA THR A 163 15.86 -10.15 0.70
C THR A 163 14.66 -9.50 0.00
N GLY A 164 14.85 -8.34 -0.63
CA GLY A 164 13.84 -7.68 -1.46
C GLY A 164 13.36 -8.54 -2.64
N VAL A 165 14.26 -9.27 -3.30
CA VAL A 165 13.94 -10.13 -4.47
C VAL A 165 12.91 -11.22 -4.14
N ALA A 166 13.00 -11.86 -2.97
CA ALA A 166 12.01 -12.85 -2.54
C ALA A 166 10.62 -12.23 -2.29
N ASN A 167 10.58 -10.96 -1.86
CA ASN A 167 9.34 -10.20 -1.71
C ASN A 167 8.76 -9.72 -3.05
N VAL A 168 9.58 -9.54 -4.10
CA VAL A 168 9.10 -9.06 -5.40
C VAL A 168 8.04 -10.00 -5.98
N PHE A 169 8.22 -11.32 -5.89
CA PHE A 169 7.22 -12.27 -6.41
C PHE A 169 5.87 -12.14 -5.70
N THR A 170 5.89 -12.00 -4.36
CA THR A 170 4.69 -11.75 -3.54
C THR A 170 4.03 -10.42 -3.89
N VAL A 171 4.81 -9.37 -4.12
CA VAL A 171 4.31 -8.05 -4.56
C VAL A 171 3.63 -8.16 -5.93
N ILE A 172 4.25 -8.87 -6.89
CA ILE A 172 3.68 -9.07 -8.23
C ILE A 172 2.37 -9.84 -8.17
N ILE A 173 2.30 -10.93 -7.40
CA ILE A 173 1.06 -11.69 -7.22
C ILE A 173 -0.03 -10.81 -6.61
N ASN A 174 0.28 -10.09 -5.53
CA ASN A 174 -0.69 -9.21 -4.88
C ASN A 174 -1.15 -8.10 -5.81
N PHE A 175 -0.25 -7.51 -6.60
CA PHE A 175 -0.57 -6.49 -7.59
C PHE A 175 -1.48 -7.05 -8.69
N PHE A 176 -1.18 -8.25 -9.21
CA PHE A 176 -2.03 -8.92 -10.20
C PHE A 176 -3.42 -9.20 -9.66
N LEU A 177 -3.51 -9.73 -8.43
CA LEU A 177 -4.79 -10.01 -7.78
C LEU A 177 -5.58 -8.74 -7.46
N MET A 178 -4.90 -7.67 -7.08
CA MET A 178 -5.51 -6.36 -6.87
C MET A 178 -6.12 -5.83 -8.17
N ILE A 179 -5.37 -5.87 -9.28
CA ILE A 179 -5.84 -5.46 -10.62
C ILE A 179 -7.01 -6.33 -11.08
N PHE A 180 -6.90 -7.65 -10.88
CA PHE A 180 -7.96 -8.59 -11.20
C PHE A 180 -9.25 -8.27 -10.42
N ALA A 181 -9.14 -8.12 -9.10
CA ALA A 181 -10.27 -7.75 -8.25
C ALA A 181 -10.86 -6.38 -8.63
N LEU A 182 -10.00 -5.40 -8.91
CA LEU A 182 -10.40 -4.05 -9.33
C LEU A 182 -11.22 -4.09 -10.63
N PHE A 183 -10.83 -4.90 -11.60
CA PHE A 183 -11.57 -5.06 -12.85
C PHE A 183 -13.01 -5.54 -12.61
N PHE A 184 -13.19 -6.59 -11.80
CA PHE A 184 -14.53 -7.12 -11.49
C PHE A 184 -15.32 -6.17 -10.60
N LEU A 185 -14.69 -5.56 -9.60
CA LEU A 185 -15.32 -4.58 -8.73
C LEU A 185 -15.80 -3.35 -9.50
N LEU A 186 -15.01 -2.81 -10.45
CA LEU A 186 -15.46 -1.70 -11.30
C LEU A 186 -16.61 -2.12 -12.23
N LYS A 187 -16.49 -3.29 -12.87
CA LYS A 187 -17.48 -3.79 -13.82
C LYS A 187 -18.85 -4.01 -13.15
N ASP A 188 -18.84 -4.67 -12.00
CA ASP A 188 -20.05 -5.17 -11.32
C ASP A 188 -20.40 -4.33 -10.05
N ALA A 189 -19.74 -3.19 -9.84
CA ALA A 189 -19.94 -2.31 -8.67
C ALA A 189 -21.42 -1.99 -8.34
N PRO A 190 -22.27 -1.58 -9.31
CA PRO A 190 -23.67 -1.27 -9.01
C PRO A 190 -24.45 -2.50 -8.51
N ASP A 191 -24.19 -3.66 -9.13
CA ASP A 191 -24.86 -4.91 -8.81
C ASP A 191 -24.39 -5.44 -7.45
N PHE A 192 -23.09 -5.32 -7.16
CA PHE A 192 -22.49 -5.68 -5.87
C PHE A 192 -22.99 -4.81 -4.72
N MET A 193 -23.03 -3.48 -4.91
CA MET A 193 -23.52 -2.54 -3.90
C MET A 193 -25.02 -2.75 -3.64
N GLY A 194 -25.81 -3.05 -4.67
CA GLY A 194 -27.22 -3.42 -4.51
C GLY A 194 -27.39 -4.62 -3.58
N ARG A 195 -26.61 -5.68 -3.78
CA ARG A 195 -26.65 -6.87 -2.91
C ARG A 195 -26.21 -6.58 -1.48
N ILE A 196 -25.16 -5.79 -1.29
CA ILE A 196 -24.72 -5.38 0.07
C ILE A 196 -25.85 -4.64 0.79
N ARG A 197 -26.57 -3.75 0.08
CA ARG A 197 -27.74 -3.06 0.64
C ARG A 197 -28.83 -4.02 1.08
N ASP A 198 -29.09 -5.10 0.34
CA ASP A 198 -30.18 -6.03 0.66
C ASP A 198 -29.93 -6.82 1.95
N TYR A 199 -28.67 -7.12 2.26
CA TYR A 199 -28.30 -7.82 3.50
C TYR A 199 -28.18 -6.92 4.73
N MET A 200 -28.14 -5.59 4.55
CA MET A 200 -28.03 -4.66 5.67
C MET A 200 -29.38 -4.43 6.37
N PRO A 201 -29.49 -4.70 7.69
CA PRO A 201 -30.72 -4.50 8.47
C PRO A 201 -30.94 -3.03 8.87
N PHE A 202 -30.73 -2.10 7.94
CA PHE A 202 -30.81 -0.65 8.15
C PHE A 202 -31.90 -0.01 7.29
N SER A 203 -32.32 1.21 7.61
CA SER A 203 -33.21 2.00 6.75
C SER A 203 -32.49 2.45 5.47
N GLN A 204 -33.24 2.72 4.39
CA GLN A 204 -32.64 3.14 3.11
C GLN A 204 -31.85 4.46 3.24
N GLU A 205 -32.27 5.35 4.14
CA GLU A 205 -31.56 6.58 4.42
C GLU A 205 -30.23 6.31 5.13
N GLN A 206 -30.21 5.42 6.12
CA GLN A 206 -28.99 5.01 6.82
C GLN A 206 -27.99 4.34 5.86
N LYS A 207 -28.45 3.46 4.95
CA LYS A 207 -27.59 2.83 3.95
C LYS A 207 -26.92 3.87 3.04
N ARG A 208 -27.70 4.82 2.50
CA ARG A 208 -27.16 5.89 1.65
C ARG A 208 -26.16 6.79 2.39
N ARG A 209 -26.45 7.14 3.65
CA ARG A 209 -25.55 7.93 4.49
C ARG A 209 -24.23 7.19 4.74
N LEU A 210 -24.29 5.90 5.09
CA LEU A 210 -23.11 5.07 5.32
C LEU A 210 -22.23 4.98 4.07
N GLU A 211 -22.83 4.77 2.91
CA GLU A 211 -22.10 4.70 1.65
C GLU A 211 -21.42 6.02 1.28
N SER A 212 -22.11 7.15 1.46
CA SER A 212 -21.49 8.47 1.25
C SER A 212 -20.33 8.66 2.22
N GLN A 213 -20.51 8.36 3.51
CA GLN A 213 -19.44 8.53 4.50
C GLN A 213 -18.22 7.66 4.21
N ILE A 214 -18.41 6.39 3.84
CA ILE A 214 -17.30 5.50 3.46
C ILE A 214 -16.59 6.06 2.21
N LYS A 215 -17.36 6.46 1.20
CA LYS A 215 -16.80 7.03 -0.02
C LYS A 215 -16.01 8.31 0.26
N ASP A 216 -16.59 9.22 1.03
CA ASP A 216 -16.01 10.52 1.36
C ASP A 216 -14.74 10.33 2.20
N MET A 217 -14.73 9.38 3.14
CA MET A 217 -13.53 9.01 3.90
C MET A 217 -12.43 8.45 3.00
N VAL A 218 -12.75 7.51 2.12
CA VAL A 218 -11.77 6.91 1.20
C VAL A 218 -11.18 7.96 0.27
N ILE A 219 -12.04 8.79 -0.35
CA ILE A 219 -11.61 9.85 -1.26
C ILE A 219 -10.77 10.89 -0.53
N SER A 220 -11.20 11.32 0.66
CA SER A 220 -10.47 12.34 1.45
C SER A 220 -9.08 11.84 1.86
N THR A 221 -8.97 10.57 2.28
CA THR A 221 -7.68 9.98 2.65
C THR A 221 -6.74 9.88 1.45
N ILE A 222 -7.23 9.40 0.31
CA ILE A 222 -6.40 9.22 -0.90
C ILE A 222 -5.99 10.56 -1.49
N TYR A 223 -6.94 11.50 -1.68
CA TYR A 223 -6.61 12.82 -2.23
C TYR A 223 -5.76 13.65 -1.27
N GLY A 224 -6.04 13.58 0.04
CA GLY A 224 -5.21 14.21 1.07
C GLY A 224 -3.78 13.68 1.03
N GLY A 225 -3.60 12.36 1.00
CA GLY A 225 -2.29 11.72 0.89
C GLY A 225 -1.55 12.12 -0.39
N VAL A 226 -2.21 12.08 -1.54
CA VAL A 226 -1.59 12.47 -2.83
C VAL A 226 -1.17 13.94 -2.83
N ILE A 227 -2.00 14.85 -2.30
CA ILE A 227 -1.65 16.28 -2.22
C ILE A 227 -0.45 16.48 -1.31
N VAL A 228 -0.41 15.84 -0.14
CA VAL A 228 0.72 15.93 0.80
C VAL A 228 2.00 15.37 0.14
N ALA A 229 1.92 14.21 -0.52
CA ALA A 229 3.02 13.61 -1.24
C ALA A 229 3.57 14.53 -2.35
N LEU A 230 2.69 15.18 -3.12
CA LEU A 230 3.09 16.15 -4.14
C LEU A 230 3.79 17.37 -3.53
N ILE A 231 3.22 17.94 -2.46
CA ILE A 231 3.81 19.09 -1.76
C ILE A 231 5.19 18.72 -1.22
N GLN A 232 5.31 17.59 -0.53
CA GLN A 232 6.59 17.13 0.02
C GLN A 232 7.61 16.82 -1.06
N GLY A 233 7.19 16.20 -2.17
CA GLY A 233 8.08 15.92 -3.29
C GLY A 233 8.58 17.17 -3.99
N VAL A 234 7.71 18.17 -4.20
CA VAL A 234 8.10 19.47 -4.77
C VAL A 234 9.02 20.23 -3.82
N LEU A 235 8.68 20.33 -2.53
CA LEU A 235 9.53 21.01 -1.54
C LEU A 235 10.88 20.31 -1.39
N GLY A 236 10.90 18.98 -1.37
CA GLY A 236 12.12 18.17 -1.35
C GLY A 236 12.98 18.41 -2.59
N GLY A 237 12.37 18.42 -3.78
CA GLY A 237 13.08 18.72 -5.03
C GLY A 237 13.64 20.14 -5.07
N ILE A 238 12.88 21.14 -4.64
CA ILE A 238 13.36 22.53 -4.55
C ILE A 238 14.53 22.63 -3.55
N THR A 239 14.43 21.94 -2.41
CA THR A 239 15.50 21.92 -1.40
C THR A 239 16.79 21.34 -1.99
N PHE A 240 16.72 20.20 -2.67
CA PHE A 240 17.89 19.59 -3.29
C PHE A 240 18.47 20.39 -4.46
N PHE A 241 17.62 21.12 -5.19
CA PHE A 241 18.07 22.05 -6.23
C PHE A 241 18.92 23.18 -5.64
N PHE A 242 18.46 23.79 -4.53
CA PHE A 242 19.24 24.84 -3.86
C PHE A 242 20.51 24.32 -3.17
N LEU A 243 20.53 23.06 -2.74
CA LEU A 243 21.72 22.42 -2.18
C LEU A 243 22.74 22.01 -3.25
N GLY A 244 22.42 22.17 -4.53
CA GLY A 244 23.33 21.82 -5.63
C GLY A 244 23.58 20.31 -5.77
N LEU A 245 22.67 19.47 -5.26
CA LEU A 245 22.78 18.02 -5.42
C LEU A 245 22.45 17.59 -6.86
N GLU A 246 23.11 16.53 -7.30
CA GLU A 246 22.78 15.88 -8.57
C GLU A 246 21.34 15.32 -8.50
N SER A 247 20.57 15.59 -9.55
CA SER A 247 19.18 15.15 -9.74
C SER A 247 18.12 15.50 -8.67
N PRO A 248 17.82 16.80 -8.47
CA PRO A 248 16.78 17.25 -7.54
C PRO A 248 15.38 16.68 -7.83
N VAL A 249 15.05 16.47 -9.11
CA VAL A 249 13.76 15.94 -9.55
C VAL A 249 13.58 14.48 -9.13
N LEU A 250 14.64 13.66 -9.25
CA LEU A 250 14.61 12.27 -8.83
C LEU A 250 14.39 12.16 -7.32
N LEU A 251 15.18 12.90 -6.55
CA LEU A 251 15.13 12.86 -5.09
C LEU A 251 13.81 13.45 -4.55
N GLY A 252 13.32 14.53 -5.16
CA GLY A 252 11.98 15.06 -4.86
C GLY A 252 10.88 14.05 -5.17
N THR A 253 10.95 13.37 -6.32
CA THR A 253 10.01 12.30 -6.67
C THR A 253 10.07 11.15 -5.66
N ALA A 254 11.27 10.73 -5.24
CA ALA A 254 11.46 9.71 -4.22
C ALA A 254 10.81 10.09 -2.88
N ILE A 255 10.99 11.34 -2.43
CA ILE A 255 10.35 11.87 -1.21
C ILE A 255 8.84 11.81 -1.34
N GLY A 256 8.28 12.25 -2.46
CA GLY A 256 6.83 12.19 -2.69
C GLY A 256 6.32 10.75 -2.62
N PHE A 257 7.02 9.80 -3.23
CA PHE A 257 6.64 8.38 -3.20
C PHE A 257 6.75 7.74 -1.81
N MET A 258 7.77 8.07 -1.03
CA MET A 258 7.97 7.51 0.31
C MET A 258 7.05 8.14 1.37
N SER A 259 6.50 9.32 1.08
CA SER A 259 5.58 10.03 1.97
C SER A 259 4.16 9.44 1.97
N PHE A 260 3.76 8.82 0.86
CA PHE A 260 2.46 8.21 0.65
C PHE A 260 2.41 6.78 1.18
#